data_AF-A0A5E4K8A2-F1
#
_entry.id   AF-A0A5E4K8A2-F1
#
_cell.length_a   1.000
_cell.length_b   1.000
_cell.length_c   1.000
_cell.angle_alpha   90.00
_cell.angle_beta   90.00
_cell.angle_gamma   90.00
#
_symmetry.space_group_name_H-M   'P 1'
#
loop_
_entity.id
_entity.type
_entity.pdbx_description
1 polymer ?
#
loop_
_entity_poly.entity_id
_entity_poly.type
_entity_poly.pdbx_seq_one_letter_code
_entity_poly.pdbx_strand_id
1 'polypeptide(L)'
;MLHSYDAVFDTVGGETYARSFKVLRKGGIIVSMLEQPDKELMERYGVNAIGQFTKATAERLSGLAELVEKGVIKVHVEKTFPLEKAGEALDYLQNGHPRGKVVLRIIE
;
A
#
# COMPACT_ATOMS: atom_id res chain seq x y z
N MET A 1 -16.17 10.31 -13.38
CA MET A 1 -15.00 10.98 -12.79
C MET A 1 -15.09 10.77 -11.28
N LEU A 2 -14.02 10.35 -10.61
CA LEU A 2 -14.04 10.11 -9.15
C LEU A 2 -13.99 11.46 -8.41
N HIS A 3 -14.82 11.65 -7.39
CA HIS A 3 -14.84 12.88 -6.57
C HIS A 3 -15.43 12.62 -5.19
N SER A 4 -15.24 13.57 -4.27
CA SER A 4 -15.87 13.61 -2.94
C SER A 4 -15.54 12.44 -2.00
N TYR A 5 -14.40 11.78 -2.18
CA TYR A 5 -13.94 10.74 -1.27
C TYR A 5 -13.47 11.30 0.06
N ASP A 6 -13.66 10.54 1.13
CA ASP A 6 -13.17 10.90 2.47
C ASP A 6 -11.65 10.72 2.60
N ALA A 7 -11.12 9.68 1.95
CA ALA A 7 -9.72 9.33 2.03
C ALA A 7 -9.16 8.72 0.73
N VAL A 8 -7.86 8.90 0.52
CA VAL A 8 -7.04 8.20 -0.47
C VAL A 8 -5.88 7.52 0.25
N PHE A 9 -5.62 6.26 -0.08
CA PHE A 9 -4.42 5.54 0.33
C PHE A 9 -3.50 5.38 -0.88
N ASP A 10 -2.36 6.07 -0.87
CA ASP A 10 -1.42 6.12 -1.98
C ASP A 10 -0.23 5.18 -1.77
N THR A 11 -0.05 4.29 -2.74
CA THR A 11 1.06 3.32 -2.81
C THR A 11 1.85 3.47 -4.11
N VAL A 12 1.63 4.55 -4.87
CA VAL A 12 2.22 4.77 -6.20
C VAL A 12 3.13 6.00 -6.22
N GLY A 13 2.74 7.09 -5.54
CA GLY A 13 3.55 8.31 -5.48
C GLY A 13 3.54 9.15 -6.77
N GLY A 14 4.43 10.13 -6.84
CA GLY A 14 4.68 10.99 -8.00
C GLY A 14 3.43 11.72 -8.50
N GLU A 15 3.22 11.70 -9.82
CA GLU A 15 2.05 12.34 -10.43
C GLU A 15 0.72 11.76 -9.96
N THR A 16 0.70 10.47 -9.58
CA THR A 16 -0.51 9.82 -9.06
C THR A 16 -0.90 10.39 -7.71
N TYR A 17 0.09 10.64 -6.84
CA TYR A 17 -0.14 11.34 -5.57
C TYR A 17 -0.69 12.74 -5.83
N ALA A 18 -0.02 13.56 -6.66
CA ALA A 18 -0.42 14.94 -6.90
C ALA A 18 -1.84 15.08 -7.47
N ARG A 19 -2.25 14.18 -8.40
CA ARG A 19 -3.62 14.22 -8.96
C ARG A 19 -4.68 13.71 -7.99
N SER A 20 -4.31 12.88 -7.01
CA SER A 20 -5.27 12.26 -6.07
C SER A 20 -5.89 13.25 -5.09
N PHE A 21 -5.27 14.42 -4.87
CA PHE A 21 -5.87 15.50 -4.08
C PHE A 21 -7.22 15.97 -4.68
N LYS A 22 -7.38 15.89 -6.00
CA LYS A 22 -8.57 16.35 -6.72
C LYS A 22 -9.81 15.50 -6.46
N VAL A 23 -9.65 14.26 -6.02
CA VAL A 23 -10.79 13.34 -5.81
C VAL A 23 -11.33 13.39 -4.38
N LEU A 24 -10.61 14.06 -3.46
CA LEU A 24 -10.99 14.20 -2.06
C LEU A 24 -12.02 15.33 -1.89
N ARG A 25 -12.94 15.14 -0.93
CA ARG A 25 -13.75 16.24 -0.41
C ARG A 25 -12.88 17.20 0.42
N LYS A 26 -13.33 18.45 0.61
CA LYS A 26 -12.71 19.38 1.58
C LYS A 26 -12.63 18.74 2.96
N GLY A 27 -11.47 18.84 3.61
CA GLY A 27 -11.17 18.19 4.88
C GLY A 27 -10.88 16.69 4.80
N GLY A 28 -10.97 16.08 3.62
CA GLY A 28 -10.54 14.70 3.39
C GLY A 28 -9.04 14.50 3.60
N ILE A 29 -8.58 13.26 3.55
CA ILE A 29 -7.17 12.92 3.85
C ILE A 29 -6.53 12.05 2.77
N ILE A 30 -5.30 12.37 2.38
CA ILE A 30 -4.44 11.44 1.67
C ILE A 30 -3.37 10.87 2.61
N VAL A 31 -3.24 9.55 2.61
CA VAL A 31 -2.23 8.80 3.36
C VAL A 31 -1.30 8.17 2.34
N SER A 32 -0.04 8.61 2.25
CA SER A 32 0.91 8.05 1.29
C SER A 32 1.98 7.20 1.99
N MET A 33 2.32 6.05 1.40
CA MET A 33 3.47 5.24 1.83
C MET A 33 4.80 5.72 1.24
N LEU A 34 4.76 6.64 0.26
CA LEU A 34 5.92 7.03 -0.55
C LEU A 34 6.25 8.51 -0.45
N GLU A 35 5.24 9.36 -0.25
CA GLU A 35 5.36 10.82 -0.28
C GLU A 35 5.26 11.43 1.12
N GLN A 36 5.91 12.58 1.29
CA GLN A 36 5.67 13.45 2.44
C GLN A 36 4.50 14.40 2.15
N PRO A 37 3.82 14.92 3.20
CA PRO A 37 2.76 15.92 3.04
C PRO A 37 3.23 17.14 2.24
N ASP A 38 2.52 17.45 1.16
CA ASP A 38 2.76 18.64 0.35
C ASP A 38 1.81 19.74 0.81
N LYS A 39 2.37 20.76 1.46
CA LYS A 39 1.60 21.88 2.02
C LYS A 39 0.85 22.68 0.96
N GLU A 40 1.46 22.90 -0.21
CA GLU A 40 0.84 23.68 -1.27
C GLU A 40 -0.38 22.96 -1.84
N LEU A 41 -0.27 21.64 -2.05
CA LEU A 41 -1.41 20.82 -2.48
C LEU A 41 -2.49 20.74 -1.40
N MET A 42 -2.12 20.58 -0.13
CA MET A 42 -3.05 20.57 0.99
C MET A 42 -3.86 21.86 1.06
N GLU A 43 -3.20 23.03 0.98
CA GLU A 43 -3.84 24.34 0.99
C GLU A 43 -4.72 24.54 -0.24
N ARG A 44 -4.20 24.24 -1.43
CA ARG A 44 -4.90 24.41 -2.71
C ARG A 44 -6.22 23.64 -2.76
N TYR A 45 -6.25 22.41 -2.27
CA TYR A 45 -7.44 21.55 -2.31
C TYR A 45 -8.23 21.56 -0.99
N GLY A 46 -7.70 22.17 0.07
CA GLY A 46 -8.30 22.19 1.39
C GLY A 46 -8.42 20.79 2.00
N VAL A 47 -7.35 19.99 1.92
CA VAL A 47 -7.29 18.58 2.39
C VAL A 47 -6.09 18.34 3.28
N ASN A 48 -6.11 17.23 4.01
CA ASN A 48 -5.04 16.79 4.88
C ASN A 48 -4.14 15.78 4.17
N ALA A 49 -2.85 15.74 4.51
CA ALA A 49 -1.94 14.71 4.04
C ALA A 49 -1.07 14.17 5.18
N ILE A 50 -0.83 12.86 5.20
CA ILE A 50 0.13 12.23 6.10
C ILE A 50 1.06 11.28 5.32
N GLY A 51 2.34 11.31 5.67
CA GLY A 51 3.29 10.28 5.25
C GLY A 51 3.22 9.11 6.23
N GLN A 52 2.95 7.91 5.72
CA GLN A 52 2.84 6.68 6.51
C GLN A 52 4.09 5.83 6.30
N PHE A 53 4.73 5.49 7.41
CA PHE A 53 5.84 4.54 7.42
C PHE A 53 5.46 3.31 8.23
N THR A 54 5.73 2.14 7.65
CA THR A 54 5.49 0.86 8.32
C THR A 54 6.45 0.73 9.50
N LYS A 55 5.89 0.53 10.70
CA LYS A 55 6.66 0.17 11.90
C LYS A 55 6.28 -1.26 12.28
N ALA A 56 7.17 -2.19 12.02
CA ALA A 56 7.01 -3.59 12.41
C ALA A 56 7.46 -3.76 13.87
N THR A 57 6.52 -3.64 14.81
CA THR A 57 6.75 -3.98 16.22
C THR A 57 6.14 -5.35 16.52
N ALA A 58 6.65 -6.04 17.53
CA ALA A 58 6.11 -7.34 17.97
C ALA A 58 4.61 -7.24 18.26
N GLU A 59 4.19 -6.24 19.04
CA GLU A 59 2.78 -5.96 19.35
C GLU A 59 1.91 -5.84 18.09
N ARG A 60 2.33 -5.04 17.11
CA ARG A 60 1.56 -4.82 15.87
C ARG A 60 1.49 -6.07 15.00
N LEU A 61 2.58 -6.82 14.91
CA LEU A 61 2.64 -8.05 14.13
C LEU A 61 1.82 -9.17 14.80
N SER A 62 1.83 -9.27 16.13
CA SER A 62 0.98 -10.21 16.87
C SER A 62 -0.50 -9.90 16.65
N GLY A 63 -0.90 -8.63 16.75
CA GLY A 63 -2.29 -8.23 16.45
C GLY A 63 -2.69 -8.54 15.00
N LEU A 64 -1.78 -8.34 14.04
CA LEU A 64 -2.02 -8.73 12.64
C LEU A 64 -2.16 -10.25 12.49
N ALA A 65 -1.31 -11.03 13.16
CA ALA A 65 -1.36 -12.50 13.13
C ALA A 65 -2.70 -13.02 13.67
N GLU A 66 -3.19 -12.47 14.78
CA GLU A 66 -4.51 -12.81 15.31
C GLU A 66 -5.65 -12.54 14.32
N LEU A 67 -5.59 -11.42 13.59
CA LEU A 67 -6.59 -11.10 12.56
C LEU A 67 -6.55 -12.09 11.39
N VAL A 68 -5.36 -12.60 11.06
CA VAL A 68 -5.18 -13.65 10.05
C VAL A 68 -5.72 -14.98 10.56
N GLU A 69 -5.38 -15.39 11.78
CA GLU A 69 -5.89 -16.62 12.42
C GLU A 69 -7.41 -16.63 12.53
N LYS A 70 -8.01 -15.49 12.89
CA LYS A 70 -9.48 -15.31 12.95
C LYS A 70 -10.13 -15.24 11.56
N GLY A 71 -9.35 -15.23 10.47
CA GLY A 71 -9.84 -15.14 9.10
C GLY A 71 -10.41 -13.78 8.71
N VAL A 72 -10.24 -12.75 9.54
CA VAL A 72 -10.63 -11.36 9.26
C VAL A 72 -9.78 -10.79 8.14
N ILE A 73 -8.47 -11.09 8.16
CA ILE A 73 -7.53 -10.77 7.09
C ILE A 73 -7.16 -12.06 6.39
N LYS A 74 -7.38 -12.12 5.08
CA LYS A 74 -6.98 -13.25 4.24
C LYS A 74 -5.77 -12.87 3.41
N VAL A 75 -4.67 -13.59 3.60
CA VAL A 75 -3.47 -13.41 2.78
C VAL A 75 -3.72 -14.04 1.41
N HIS A 76 -3.78 -13.22 0.36
CA HIS A 76 -3.86 -13.71 -1.01
C HIS A 76 -2.44 -13.91 -1.56
N VAL A 77 -1.98 -15.17 -1.58
CA VAL A 77 -0.74 -15.56 -2.22
C VAL A 77 -1.04 -15.86 -3.68
N GLU A 78 -0.51 -15.03 -4.57
CA GLU A 78 -0.73 -15.19 -6.01
C GLU A 78 0.13 -16.33 -6.58
N LYS A 79 1.41 -16.37 -6.19
CA LYS A 79 2.37 -17.36 -6.68
C LYS A 79 3.49 -17.59 -5.69
N THR A 80 3.92 -18.84 -5.60
CA THR A 80 5.07 -19.25 -4.79
C THR A 80 6.17 -19.78 -5.70
N PHE A 81 7.39 -19.29 -5.51
CA PHE A 81 8.60 -19.77 -6.18
C PHE A 81 9.55 -20.38 -5.15
N PRO A 82 10.35 -21.40 -5.51
CA PRO A 82 11.46 -21.82 -4.66
C PRO A 82 12.55 -20.73 -4.63
N LEU A 83 13.33 -20.65 -3.55
CA LEU A 83 14.34 -19.59 -3.35
C LEU A 83 15.35 -19.52 -4.51
N GLU A 84 15.73 -20.65 -5.10
CA GLU A 84 16.67 -20.74 -6.22
C GLU A 84 16.16 -20.02 -7.47
N LYS A 85 14.84 -19.79 -7.56
CA LYS A 85 14.17 -19.07 -8.63
C LYS A 85 13.79 -17.64 -8.24
N ALA A 86 14.48 -17.04 -7.26
CA ALA A 86 14.21 -15.66 -6.84
C ALA A 86 14.29 -14.64 -8.00
N GLY A 87 15.19 -14.86 -8.97
CA GLY A 87 15.25 -14.03 -10.19
C GLY A 87 13.96 -14.09 -11.01
N GLU A 88 13.46 -15.30 -11.31
CA GLU A 88 12.19 -15.49 -12.01
C GLU A 88 11.00 -14.89 -11.24
N ALA A 89 11.04 -14.94 -9.90
CA ALA A 89 10.01 -14.35 -9.05
C ALA A 89 9.99 -12.81 -9.15
N LEU A 90 11.16 -12.17 -9.23
CA LEU A 90 11.28 -10.73 -9.45
C LEU A 90 10.81 -10.33 -10.86
N ASP A 91 11.20 -11.08 -11.89
CA ASP A 91 10.75 -10.85 -13.27
C ASP A 91 9.22 -10.95 -13.37
N TYR A 92 8.63 -11.93 -12.68
CA TYR A 92 7.18 -12.09 -12.59
C TYR A 92 6.52 -10.92 -11.86
N LEU A 93 7.10 -10.42 -10.77
CA LEU A 93 6.59 -9.24 -10.05
C LEU A 93 6.61 -7.98 -10.92
N GLN A 94 7.71 -7.75 -11.65
CA GLN A 94 7.91 -6.57 -12.47
C GLN A 94 7.00 -6.54 -13.70
N ASN A 95 6.85 -7.68 -14.39
CA ASN A 95 6.15 -7.74 -15.67
C ASN A 95 4.69 -8.23 -15.55
N GLY A 96 4.39 -9.04 -14.54
CA GLY A 96 3.12 -9.76 -14.42
C GLY A 96 2.00 -9.01 -13.70
N HIS A 97 2.31 -7.91 -13.00
CA HIS A 97 1.35 -7.16 -12.17
C HIS A 97 0.49 -8.08 -11.27
N PRO A 98 1.11 -8.93 -10.43
CA PRO A 98 0.41 -9.94 -9.66
C PRO A 98 -0.61 -9.32 -8.71
N ARG A 99 -1.79 -9.95 -8.61
CA ARG A 99 -2.84 -9.53 -7.68
C ARG A 99 -2.68 -10.21 -6.34
N GLY A 100 -1.58 -9.96 -5.63
CA GLY A 100 -1.32 -10.62 -4.37
C GLY A 100 0.13 -10.58 -3.93
N LYS A 101 0.47 -11.46 -2.99
CA LYS A 101 1.85 -11.68 -2.57
C LYS A 101 2.51 -12.73 -3.47
N VAL A 102 3.71 -12.41 -3.95
CA VAL A 102 4.66 -13.38 -4.49
C VAL A 102 5.53 -13.84 -3.34
N VAL A 103 5.56 -15.15 -3.10
CA VAL A 103 6.26 -15.74 -1.95
C VAL A 103 7.44 -16.57 -2.43
N LEU A 104 8.57 -16.46 -1.73
CA LEU A 104 9.68 -17.39 -1.88
C LEU A 104 9.59 -18.47 -0.81
N ARG A 105 9.57 -19.72 -1.23
CA ARG A 105 9.70 -20.87 -0.35
C ARG A 105 11.17 -21.19 -0.17
N ILE A 106 11.63 -20.99 1.06
CA ILE A 106 12.93 -21.45 1.54
C ILE A 106 12.62 -22.84 2.12
N ILE A 107 13.08 -23.89 1.46
CA ILE A 107 12.85 -25.25 1.95
C ILE A 107 13.81 -25.47 3.13
N GLU A 108 13.31 -26.12 4.19
CA GLU A 108 14.16 -26.77 5.21
C GLU A 108 14.93 -27.97 4.61
#